data_AF-A0A397SCM3-F1
#
_entry.id   AF-A0A397SCM3-F1
#
_cell.length_a   1.000
_cell.length_b   1.000
_cell.length_c   1.000
_cell.angle_alpha   90.00
_cell.angle_beta   90.00
_cell.angle_gamma   90.00
#
_symmetry.space_group_name_H-M   'P 1'
#
loop_
_entity.id
_entity.type
_entity.pdbx_description
1 polymer ?
#
loop_
_entity_poly.entity_id
_entity_poly.type
_entity_poly.pdbx_seq_one_letter_code
_entity_poly.pdbx_strand_id
1 'polypeptide(L)'
;MTVKYKDNLTLDKNFQDKTFHQMALATMKIWLKFGSNENSCKILLSQLQLYSEYNSPYDMEYTDGYDTPELWWSTYRQPKNFIQKLALKLLAITSHQAACKRAFSILNWMTKKWKIRLDVNRLQSMVQIHLYYITNAKLKLKFSSSNLSEEKLETIL
;
A
#
# COMPACT_ATOMS: atom_id res chain seq x y z
N MET A 1 21.36 23.07 40.74
CA MET A 1 22.10 22.14 39.87
C MET A 1 21.46 22.17 38.50
N THR A 2 22.21 22.72 37.55
CA THR A 2 21.90 22.95 36.14
C THR A 2 22.00 21.66 35.34
N VAL A 3 21.02 21.39 34.47
CA VAL A 3 21.30 20.90 33.11
C VAL A 3 20.30 21.56 32.15
N LYS A 4 20.76 22.61 31.48
CA LYS A 4 20.09 23.17 30.30
C LYS A 4 20.38 22.22 29.13
N TYR A 5 19.38 21.48 28.65
CA TYR A 5 19.42 20.92 27.30
C TYR A 5 18.99 22.01 26.31
N LYS A 6 19.84 23.02 26.19
CA LYS A 6 19.77 24.03 25.14
C LYS A 6 21.15 23.98 24.51
N ASP A 7 21.33 23.07 23.56
CA ASP A 7 22.43 23.02 22.59
C ASP A 7 22.29 21.71 21.78
N ASN A 8 21.55 21.79 20.67
CA ASN A 8 21.60 20.94 19.46
C ASN A 8 20.54 21.33 18.41
N LEU A 9 20.00 22.57 18.45
CA LEU A 9 18.86 22.97 17.61
C LEU A 9 19.22 23.69 16.29
N THR A 10 20.52 23.79 15.96
CA THR A 10 21.01 24.54 14.77
C THR A 10 21.77 23.68 13.77
N LEU A 11 22.13 22.44 14.11
CA LEU A 11 22.84 21.52 13.23
C LEU A 11 21.87 20.54 12.53
N ASP A 12 20.87 21.04 11.81
CA ASP A 12 20.18 20.20 10.80
C ASP A 12 19.17 20.92 9.90
N LYS A 13 18.80 22.19 10.15
CA LYS A 13 17.73 22.83 9.36
C LYS A 13 18.03 22.87 7.86
N ASN A 14 19.27 23.16 7.47
CA ASN A 14 19.69 23.16 6.05
C ASN A 14 19.74 21.75 5.42
N PHE A 15 19.99 20.71 6.22
CA PHE A 15 20.05 19.33 5.72
C PHE A 15 18.65 18.71 5.66
N GLN A 16 17.79 19.01 6.64
CA GLN A 16 16.35 18.73 6.60
C GLN A 16 15.68 19.43 5.41
N ASP A 17 16.01 20.70 5.15
CA ASP A 17 15.46 21.46 4.03
C ASP A 17 15.94 20.91 2.67
N LYS A 18 17.23 20.55 2.55
CA LYS A 18 17.75 19.88 1.35
C LYS A 18 17.12 18.50 1.12
N THR A 19 16.90 17.74 2.18
CA THR A 19 16.27 16.42 2.14
C THR A 19 14.79 16.53 1.76
N PHE A 20 14.08 17.50 2.34
CA PHE A 20 12.70 17.82 1.98
C PHE A 20 12.60 18.25 0.52
N HIS A 21 13.51 19.12 0.04
CA HIS A 21 13.55 19.54 -1.35
C HIS A 21 13.73 18.35 -2.31
N GLN A 22 14.65 17.43 -2.02
CA GLN A 22 14.83 16.21 -2.81
C GLN A 22 13.60 15.31 -2.77
N MET A 23 12.98 15.15 -1.61
CA MET A 23 11.75 14.38 -1.44
C MET A 23 10.58 14.98 -2.22
N ALA A 24 10.43 16.31 -2.19
CA ALA A 24 9.42 17.04 -2.94
C ALA A 24 9.62 16.87 -4.45
N LEU A 25 10.86 17.01 -4.94
CA LEU A 25 11.19 16.79 -6.36
C LEU A 25 10.91 15.34 -6.80
N ALA A 26 11.28 14.36 -5.98
CA ALA A 26 11.01 12.95 -6.28
C ALA A 26 9.50 12.68 -6.31
N THR A 27 8.77 13.21 -5.33
CA THR A 27 7.31 13.14 -5.24
C THR A 27 6.64 13.73 -6.47
N MET A 28 7.06 14.92 -6.90
CA MET A 28 6.53 15.56 -8.11
C MET A 28 6.78 14.71 -9.35
N LYS A 29 7.99 14.17 -9.51
CA LYS A 29 8.33 13.30 -10.65
C LYS A 29 7.46 12.04 -10.67
N ILE A 30 7.22 11.42 -9.52
CA ILE A 30 6.36 10.23 -9.41
C ILE A 30 4.90 10.60 -9.73
N TRP A 31 4.41 11.72 -9.19
CA TRP A 31 3.04 12.17 -9.41
C TRP A 31 2.76 12.51 -10.88
N LEU A 32 3.70 13.17 -11.55
CA LEU A 32 3.63 13.44 -12.99
C LEU A 32 3.55 12.15 -13.81
N LYS A 33 4.32 11.11 -13.45
CA LYS A 33 4.26 9.79 -14.11
C LYS A 33 2.91 9.10 -13.99
N PHE A 34 2.10 9.44 -12.98
CA PHE A 34 0.73 8.93 -12.87
C PHE A 34 -0.28 9.67 -13.77
N GLY A 35 0.16 10.56 -14.67
CA GLY A 35 -0.69 11.27 -15.64
C GLY A 35 -1.32 12.55 -15.09
N SER A 36 -0.70 13.15 -14.07
CA SER A 36 -1.24 14.34 -13.40
C SER A 36 -0.93 15.65 -14.13
N ASN A 37 -1.68 16.73 -13.82
CA ASN A 37 -1.45 18.07 -14.37
C ASN A 37 -0.58 18.95 -13.46
N GLU A 38 -0.02 20.03 -14.01
CA GLU A 38 0.86 20.95 -13.29
C GLU A 38 0.17 21.61 -12.08
N ASN A 39 -1.14 21.90 -12.19
CA ASN A 39 -1.92 22.48 -11.10
C ASN A 39 -2.04 21.52 -9.90
N SER A 40 -2.20 20.22 -10.14
CA SER A 40 -2.22 19.21 -9.08
C SER A 40 -0.85 19.04 -8.42
N CYS A 41 0.26 19.24 -9.16
CA CYS A 41 1.60 19.25 -8.60
C CYS A 41 1.82 20.42 -7.64
N LYS A 42 1.33 21.62 -8.00
CA LYS A 42 1.39 22.81 -7.13
C LYS A 42 0.62 22.59 -5.82
N ILE A 43 -0.59 22.05 -5.91
CA ILE A 43 -1.41 21.73 -4.72
C ILE A 43 -0.75 20.64 -3.87
N LEU A 44 -0.20 19.60 -4.51
CA LEU A 44 0.54 18.53 -3.81
C LEU A 44 1.76 19.07 -3.05
N LEU A 45 2.50 20.03 -3.64
CA LEU A 45 3.64 20.66 -2.99
C LEU A 45 3.22 21.43 -1.73
N SER A 46 2.14 22.20 -1.80
CA SER A 46 1.58 22.89 -0.62
C SER A 46 1.11 21.89 0.45
N GLN A 47 0.53 20.75 0.06
CA GLN A 47 0.14 19.70 1.00
C GLN A 47 1.33 19.04 1.68
N LEU A 48 2.43 18.81 0.96
CA LEU A 48 3.67 18.28 1.53
C LEU A 48 4.28 19.23 2.55
N GLN A 49 4.24 20.54 2.28
CA GLN A 49 4.70 21.56 3.22
C GLN A 49 3.85 21.54 4.49
N LEU A 50 2.52 21.56 4.36
CA LEU A 50 1.60 21.47 5.51
C LEU A 50 1.82 20.19 6.33
N TYR A 51 2.06 19.06 5.66
CA TYR A 51 2.40 17.80 6.33
C TYR A 51 3.74 17.88 7.07
N SER A 52 4.79 18.46 6.45
CA SER A 52 6.11 18.58 7.08
C SER A 52 6.12 19.51 8.29
N GLU A 53 5.25 20.50 8.31
CA GLU A 53 5.10 21.46 9.40
C GLU A 53 4.10 21.00 10.46
N TYR A 54 3.48 19.82 10.28
CA TYR A 54 2.46 19.27 11.17
C TYR A 54 1.25 20.20 11.34
N ASN A 55 0.89 20.91 10.27
CA ASN A 55 -0.22 21.86 10.25
C ASN A 55 -1.53 21.17 9.89
N SER A 56 -2.65 21.70 10.41
CA SER A 56 -4.00 21.25 10.05
C SER A 56 -4.19 21.25 8.52
N PRO A 57 -4.70 20.16 7.92
CA PRO A 57 -5.40 19.02 8.50
C PRO A 57 -4.51 17.85 8.97
N TYR A 58 -3.18 17.94 8.82
CA TYR A 58 -2.24 16.81 8.96
C TYR A 58 -1.60 16.73 10.36
N ASP A 59 -2.27 17.29 11.36
CA ASP A 59 -1.85 17.41 12.76
C ASP A 59 -2.24 16.19 13.63
N MET A 60 -2.81 15.15 13.02
CA MET A 60 -3.23 13.94 13.71
C MET A 60 -2.02 13.05 14.02
N GLU A 61 -1.89 12.62 15.28
CA GLU A 61 -0.83 11.69 15.67
C GLU A 61 -1.05 10.30 15.05
N TYR A 62 0.05 9.63 14.72
CA TYR A 62 0.04 8.25 14.26
C TYR A 62 0.23 7.33 15.48
N THR A 63 -0.77 6.49 15.78
CA THR A 63 -0.69 5.57 16.92
C THR A 63 -0.23 4.19 16.47
N ASP A 64 1.03 3.86 16.78
CA ASP A 64 1.59 2.55 16.45
C ASP A 64 0.81 1.42 17.15
N GLY A 65 0.52 0.34 16.42
CA GLY A 65 -0.28 -0.80 16.89
C GLY A 65 -1.80 -0.70 16.68
N TYR A 66 -2.36 0.50 16.51
CA TYR A 66 -3.79 0.69 16.21
C TYR A 66 -4.00 1.18 14.77
N ASP A 67 -3.13 2.06 14.29
CA ASP A 67 -3.23 2.61 12.95
C ASP A 67 -2.39 1.82 11.96
N THR A 68 -3.02 1.35 10.88
CA THR A 68 -2.27 0.98 9.67
C THR A 68 -2.02 2.22 8.84
N PRO A 69 -0.87 2.34 8.12
CA PRO A 69 -0.62 3.49 7.26
C PRO A 69 -1.73 3.74 6.23
N GLU A 70 -2.36 2.67 5.72
CA GLU A 70 -3.51 2.76 4.81
C GLU A 70 -4.73 3.40 5.48
N LEU A 71 -5.04 2.99 6.72
CA LEU A 71 -6.15 3.53 7.50
C LEU A 71 -5.88 4.98 7.89
N TRP A 72 -4.67 5.28 8.36
CA TRP A 72 -4.26 6.61 8.76
C TRP A 72 -4.35 7.61 7.61
N TRP A 73 -3.84 7.26 6.41
CA TRP A 73 -4.02 8.11 5.23
C TRP A 73 -5.49 8.23 4.82
N SER A 74 -6.34 7.23 5.10
CA SER A 74 -7.77 7.25 4.75
C SER A 74 -8.63 8.14 5.65
N THR A 75 -8.11 8.62 6.79
CA THR A 75 -8.85 9.51 7.70
C THR A 75 -9.10 10.89 7.09
N TYR A 76 -8.16 11.40 6.31
CA TYR A 76 -8.24 12.72 5.68
C TYR A 76 -9.26 12.72 4.52
N ARG A 77 -10.36 13.47 4.65
CA ARG A 77 -11.42 13.60 3.63
C ARG A 77 -11.55 15.02 3.08
N GLN A 78 -10.50 15.56 2.48
CA GLN A 78 -10.58 16.85 1.79
C GLN A 78 -10.84 16.65 0.29
N PRO A 79 -11.52 17.60 -0.38
CA PRO A 79 -11.90 17.47 -1.79
C PRO A 79 -10.70 17.35 -2.76
N LYS A 80 -9.51 17.85 -2.38
CA LYS A 80 -8.30 17.84 -3.22
C LYS A 80 -7.10 17.17 -2.55
N ASN A 81 -7.29 15.98 -1.99
CA ASN A 81 -6.21 15.24 -1.33
C ASN A 81 -5.28 14.49 -2.30
N PHE A 82 -4.29 15.18 -2.87
CA PHE A 82 -3.29 14.54 -3.75
C PHE A 82 -2.25 13.76 -2.97
N ILE A 83 -1.82 14.28 -1.81
CA ILE A 83 -0.85 13.59 -0.93
C ILE A 83 -1.36 12.23 -0.46
N GLN A 84 -2.63 12.14 -0.05
CA GLN A 84 -3.29 10.89 0.33
C GLN A 84 -3.33 9.90 -0.84
N LYS A 85 -3.77 10.35 -2.03
CA LYS A 85 -3.85 9.50 -3.22
C LYS A 85 -2.48 8.96 -3.61
N LEU A 86 -1.44 9.78 -3.51
CA LEU A 86 -0.08 9.36 -3.75
C LEU A 86 0.39 8.34 -2.70
N ALA A 87 0.17 8.62 -1.42
CA ALA A 87 0.58 7.74 -0.32
C ALA A 87 -0.06 6.35 -0.44
N LEU A 88 -1.38 6.28 -0.69
CA LEU A 88 -2.10 5.02 -0.91
C LEU A 88 -1.57 4.26 -2.14
N LYS A 89 -1.24 4.96 -3.23
CA LYS A 89 -0.62 4.33 -4.42
C LYS A 89 0.77 3.76 -4.10
N LEU A 90 1.59 4.47 -3.33
CA LEU A 90 2.92 4.01 -2.93
C LEU A 90 2.85 2.79 -1.99
N LEU A 91 1.91 2.80 -1.04
CA LEU A 91 1.65 1.67 -0.14
C LEU A 91 1.19 0.45 -0.93
N ALA A 92 0.30 0.63 -1.91
CA ALA A 92 -0.16 -0.44 -2.79
C ALA A 92 0.98 -1.05 -3.65
N ILE A 93 1.93 -0.25 -4.13
CA ILE A 93 3.10 -0.77 -4.86
C ILE A 93 3.97 -1.63 -3.94
N THR A 94 4.19 -1.17 -2.71
CA THR A 94 5.05 -1.85 -1.74
C THR A 94 4.46 -3.20 -1.31
N SER A 95 3.17 -3.24 -1.00
CA SER A 95 2.46 -4.48 -0.67
C SER A 95 2.45 -5.46 -1.86
N HIS A 96 2.18 -4.95 -3.06
CA HIS A 96 2.18 -5.75 -4.29
C HIS A 96 3.57 -6.31 -4.63
N GLN A 97 4.65 -5.53 -4.45
CA GLN A 97 6.02 -6.00 -4.74
C GLN A 97 6.41 -7.18 -3.85
N ALA A 98 6.07 -7.16 -2.56
CA ALA A 98 6.32 -8.28 -1.65
C ALA A 98 5.55 -9.54 -2.08
N ALA A 99 4.27 -9.39 -2.46
CA ALA A 99 3.46 -10.49 -2.99
C ALA A 99 4.04 -11.05 -4.30
N CYS A 100 4.45 -10.19 -5.24
CA CYS A 100 5.12 -10.62 -6.47
C CYS A 100 6.42 -11.37 -6.18
N LYS A 101 7.27 -10.87 -5.27
CA LYS A 101 8.51 -11.56 -4.88
C LYS A 101 8.23 -12.95 -4.31
N ARG A 102 7.20 -13.11 -3.48
CA ARG A 102 6.76 -14.42 -2.99
C ARG A 102 6.32 -15.33 -4.13
N ALA A 103 5.48 -14.84 -5.03
CA ALA A 103 5.02 -15.60 -6.20
C ALA A 103 6.19 -16.04 -7.09
N PHE A 104 7.11 -15.14 -7.42
CA PHE A 104 8.31 -15.47 -8.18
C PHE A 104 9.23 -16.44 -7.45
N SER A 105 9.33 -16.36 -6.12
CA SER A 105 10.12 -17.33 -5.33
C SER A 105 9.53 -18.73 -5.38
N ILE A 106 8.20 -18.86 -5.30
CA ILE A 106 7.48 -20.13 -5.45
C ILE A 106 7.68 -20.69 -6.86
N LEU A 107 7.56 -19.85 -7.89
CA LEU A 107 7.80 -20.26 -9.28
C LEU A 107 9.26 -20.68 -9.50
N ASN A 108 10.21 -19.92 -8.95
CA ASN A 108 11.64 -20.23 -9.00
C ASN A 108 11.94 -21.55 -8.25
N TRP A 109 11.24 -21.84 -7.15
CA TRP A 109 11.33 -23.12 -6.45
C TRP A 109 10.78 -24.28 -7.29
N MET A 110 9.61 -24.11 -7.93
CA MET A 110 9.00 -25.14 -8.80
C MET A 110 9.83 -25.42 -10.06
N THR A 111 10.48 -24.40 -10.62
CA THR A 111 11.28 -24.53 -11.85
C THR A 111 12.72 -24.99 -11.61
N LYS A 112 13.33 -24.66 -10.47
CA LYS A 112 14.74 -24.99 -10.17
C LYS A 112 14.95 -26.13 -9.18
N LYS A 113 14.09 -26.29 -8.16
CA LYS A 113 14.30 -27.29 -7.08
C LYS A 113 13.51 -28.57 -7.27
N TRP A 114 12.34 -28.51 -7.90
CA TRP A 114 11.64 -29.70 -8.36
C TRP A 114 12.18 -30.07 -9.74
N LYS A 115 12.67 -31.30 -9.92
CA LYS A 115 13.04 -31.85 -11.24
C LYS A 115 11.78 -32.15 -12.10
N ILE A 116 10.80 -31.25 -12.12
CA ILE A 116 9.71 -31.33 -13.08
C ILE A 116 10.12 -30.45 -14.27
N ARG A 117 10.33 -31.06 -15.45
CA ARG A 117 10.46 -30.32 -16.71
C ARG A 117 9.09 -29.77 -17.11
N LEU A 118 8.58 -28.82 -16.33
CA LEU A 118 7.34 -28.12 -16.58
C LEU A 118 7.59 -27.05 -17.64
N ASP A 119 6.98 -27.24 -18.81
CA ASP A 119 6.96 -26.24 -19.87
C ASP A 119 6.26 -24.95 -19.39
N VAL A 120 6.68 -23.80 -19.94
CA VAL A 120 6.17 -22.48 -19.55
C VAL A 120 4.65 -22.40 -19.74
N ASN A 121 4.12 -23.03 -20.80
CA ASN A 121 2.68 -23.04 -21.06
C ASN A 121 1.91 -23.80 -19.96
N ARG A 122 2.46 -24.92 -19.48
CA ARG A 122 1.85 -25.71 -18.41
C ARG A 122 1.85 -24.94 -17.09
N LEU A 123 2.95 -24.23 -16.80
CA LEU A 123 3.05 -23.38 -15.62
C LEU A 123 2.02 -22.24 -15.67
N GLN A 124 1.83 -21.62 -16.84
CA GLN A 124 0.82 -20.61 -17.06
C GLN A 124 -0.59 -21.15 -16.82
N SER A 125 -0.93 -22.33 -17.37
CA SER A 125 -2.23 -22.96 -17.14
C SER A 125 -2.45 -23.26 -15.66
N MET A 126 -1.45 -23.74 -14.93
CA MET A 126 -1.54 -23.98 -13.48
C MET A 126 -1.79 -22.69 -12.69
N VAL A 127 -1.10 -21.60 -13.04
CA VAL A 127 -1.31 -20.28 -12.41
C VAL A 127 -2.72 -19.76 -12.68
N GLN A 128 -3.23 -19.90 -13.90
CA GLN A 128 -4.59 -19.49 -14.26
C GLN A 128 -5.65 -20.28 -13.48
N ILE A 129 -5.48 -21.61 -13.37
CA ILE A 129 -6.35 -22.47 -12.57
C ILE A 129 -6.32 -22.03 -11.10
N HIS A 130 -5.13 -21.85 -10.53
CA HIS A 130 -4.97 -21.42 -9.14
C HIS A 130 -5.62 -20.05 -8.88
N LEU A 131 -5.41 -19.08 -9.77
CA LEU A 131 -6.01 -17.75 -9.67
C LEU A 131 -7.53 -17.82 -9.72
N TYR A 132 -8.09 -18.58 -10.68
CA TYR A 132 -9.54 -18.79 -10.79
C TYR A 132 -10.13 -19.36 -9.50
N TYR A 133 -9.47 -20.35 -8.88
CA TYR A 133 -9.92 -20.90 -7.61
C TYR A 133 -9.82 -19.89 -6.46
N ILE A 134 -8.75 -19.10 -6.37
CA ILE A 134 -8.62 -18.05 -5.35
C ILE A 134 -9.71 -16.99 -5.50
N THR A 135 -9.94 -16.49 -6.72
CA THR A 135 -10.94 -15.45 -6.97
C THR A 135 -12.36 -15.95 -6.73
N ASN A 136 -12.63 -17.22 -7.07
CA ASN A 136 -13.96 -17.81 -6.94
C ASN A 136 -14.19 -18.53 -5.60
N ALA A 137 -13.19 -18.65 -4.72
CA ALA A 137 -13.34 -19.27 -3.41
C ALA A 137 -14.45 -18.61 -2.58
N LYS A 138 -14.56 -17.27 -2.64
CA LYS A 138 -15.63 -16.52 -1.96
C LYS A 138 -17.02 -16.84 -2.51
N LEU A 139 -17.14 -17.07 -3.83
CA LEU A 139 -18.41 -17.42 -4.46
C LEU A 139 -18.81 -18.86 -4.12
N LYS A 140 -17.88 -19.81 -4.24
CA LYS A 140 -18.13 -21.22 -3.90
C LYS A 140 -18.47 -21.44 -2.42
N LEU A 141 -17.85 -20.69 -1.50
CA LEU A 141 -18.20 -20.76 -0.07
C LEU A 141 -19.61 -20.24 0.19
N LYS A 142 -20.04 -19.14 -0.45
CA LYS A 142 -21.42 -18.63 -0.33
C LYS A 142 -22.46 -19.63 -0.86
N PHE A 143 -22.19 -20.26 -2.00
CA PHE A 143 -23.06 -21.32 -2.54
C PHE A 143 -23.11 -22.56 -1.64
N SER A 144 -22.00 -22.93 -0.99
CA SER A 144 -22.00 -24.06 -0.06
C SER A 144 -22.78 -23.78 1.22
N SER A 145 -22.78 -22.54 1.73
CA SER A 145 -23.57 -22.17 2.91
C SER A 145 -25.07 -22.08 2.63
N SER A 146 -25.47 -21.66 1.42
CA SER A 146 -26.89 -21.64 1.02
C SER A 146 -27.43 -23.06 0.80
N ASN A 147 -26.65 -23.94 0.16
CA ASN A 147 -27.09 -25.32 -0.12
C ASN A 147 -27.16 -26.19 1.15
N LEU A 148 -26.40 -25.86 2.20
CA LEU A 148 -26.48 -26.54 3.50
C LEU A 148 -27.71 -26.16 4.33
N SER A 149 -28.35 -25.03 4.02
CA SER A 149 -29.48 -24.48 4.79
C SER A 149 -30.83 -25.08 4.40
N GLU A 150 -31.03 -25.45 3.14
CA GLU A 150 -32.32 -25.97 2.66
C GLU A 150 -32.39 -27.51 2.73
N GLU A 151 -31.32 -28.21 2.42
CA GLU A 151 -31.38 -29.69 2.26
C GLU A 151 -31.19 -30.48 3.57
N LYS A 152 -30.69 -29.83 4.65
CA LYS A 152 -30.34 -30.52 5.90
C LYS A 152 -31.28 -30.27 7.08
N LEU A 153 -32.22 -29.33 6.96
CA LEU A 153 -33.21 -29.03 8.01
C LEU A 153 -34.48 -29.90 7.92
N GLU A 154 -34.78 -30.46 6.74
CA GLU A 154 -35.97 -31.33 6.57
C GLU A 154 -35.74 -32.81 6.93
N THR A 155 -34.50 -33.23 7.17
CA THR A 155 -34.20 -34.63 7.58
C THR A 155 -33.98 -34.79 9.10
N ILE A 156 -34.10 -33.70 9.87
CA ILE A 156 -33.91 -33.69 11.34
C ILE A 156 -35.23 -33.37 12.10
N LEU A 157 -36.33 -33.06 11.39
CA LEU A 157 -37.68 -33.01 11.97
C LEU A 157 -38.42 -34.32 11.74
#